data_AF-H2ZLF8-F1
#
_entry.id   AF-H2ZLF8-F1
#
_cell.length_a   1.000
_cell.length_b   1.000
_cell.length_c   1.000
_cell.angle_alpha   90.00
_cell.angle_beta   90.00
_cell.angle_gamma   90.00
#
_symmetry.space_group_name_H-M   'P 1'
#
loop_
_entity.id
_entity.type
_entity.pdbx_description
1 polymer ?
#
loop_
_entity_poly.entity_id
_entity_poly.type
_entity_poly.pdbx_seq_one_letter_code
_entity_poly.pdbx_strand_id
1 'polypeptide(L)'
;MDLGYESFTIFAHIRLRPRNGEDNWGGRILSKRTSYKRGWQFVVPSFYGRKVSMYMNDDPGHITYGEAIIPDYRWVTVAISVDRDEFRRSNLATVQAYVNGLPDGSPYIVQLDGTLSTEAPLTIGHWMYEDNTYHVGRKDWRSPSRRRHVHRFFGDISDLTVWKTSLNPDQILNYSEFVIAKNVETRAEAAPVCQPGWRPHGCKCYKLFPSPLRFDAAWTTCEVDEGRLVVVDSPSVQDFVWGLVVPSSDQDFWIGLNDTMYESVWRFSNGYNLNYFIGQWNNFKNNFPDKEYKTDDCAELKKIYAGKWNDANCNKFNPFICERGPRVCV
;
A
#
# COMPACT_ATOMS: atom_id res chain seq x y z
N MET A 1 4.56 27.84 11.01
CA MET A 1 5.93 27.29 11.05
C MET A 1 6.66 27.68 9.77
N ASP A 2 7.86 28.23 9.87
CA ASP A 2 8.78 28.47 8.75
C ASP A 2 9.79 27.32 8.73
N LEU A 3 10.01 26.70 7.57
CA LEU A 3 10.97 25.59 7.42
C LEU A 3 12.33 26.07 6.88
N GLY A 4 12.46 27.35 6.51
CA GLY A 4 13.71 28.07 6.30
C GLY A 4 14.83 27.29 5.59
N TYR A 5 16.03 27.35 6.19
CA TYR A 5 17.22 26.58 5.85
C TYR A 5 17.44 25.39 6.82
N GLU A 6 16.45 25.09 7.65
CA GLU A 6 16.57 24.08 8.70
C GLU A 6 16.18 22.70 8.15
N SER A 7 16.76 21.68 8.76
CA SER A 7 16.31 20.30 8.61
C SER A 7 14.90 20.15 9.19
N PHE A 8 14.06 19.30 8.61
CA PHE A 8 12.72 19.04 9.13
C PHE A 8 12.20 17.67 8.73
N THR A 9 11.19 17.19 9.47
CA THR A 9 10.43 16.00 9.10
C THR A 9 8.95 16.33 9.14
N ILE A 10 8.23 15.97 8.08
CA ILE A 10 6.75 16.03 8.03
C ILE A 10 6.26 14.60 8.06
N PHE A 11 5.31 14.32 8.95
CA PHE A 11 4.68 13.01 9.09
C PHE A 11 3.16 13.17 9.08
N ALA A 12 2.48 12.24 8.42
CA ALA A 12 1.05 12.12 8.48
C ALA A 12 0.63 10.67 8.61
N HIS A 13 -0.44 10.45 9.35
CA HIS A 13 -1.14 9.19 9.40
C HIS A 13 -2.47 9.32 8.68
N ILE A 14 -2.59 8.62 7.56
CA ILE A 14 -3.63 8.87 6.55
C ILE A 14 -4.31 7.57 6.13
N ARG A 15 -5.54 7.70 5.64
CA ARG A 15 -6.26 6.64 4.92
C ARG A 15 -6.92 7.24 3.69
N LEU A 16 -6.67 6.66 2.52
CA LEU A 16 -7.29 7.10 1.27
C LEU A 16 -8.69 6.49 1.13
N ARG A 17 -9.65 7.27 0.63
CA ARG A 17 -11.05 6.89 0.37
C ARG A 17 -11.52 7.44 -0.98
N PRO A 18 -11.00 6.95 -2.11
CA PRO A 18 -11.43 7.41 -3.43
C PRO A 18 -12.97 7.36 -3.57
N ARG A 19 -13.56 8.36 -4.22
CA ARG A 19 -15.01 8.36 -4.48
C ARG A 19 -15.27 7.65 -5.80
N ASN A 20 -16.43 7.02 -6.00
CA ASN A 20 -16.76 6.25 -7.22
C ASN A 20 -16.31 6.94 -8.53
N GLY A 21 -15.29 6.38 -9.18
CA GLY A 21 -14.71 6.87 -10.45
C GLY A 21 -13.71 8.03 -10.31
N GLU A 22 -13.40 8.48 -9.09
CA GLU A 22 -12.48 9.57 -8.80
C GLU A 22 -11.30 9.08 -7.94
N ASP A 23 -10.10 9.13 -8.52
CA ASP A 23 -8.86 8.79 -7.84
C ASP A 23 -8.34 9.91 -6.93
N ASN A 24 -7.56 9.54 -5.92
CA ASN A 24 -6.76 10.43 -5.08
C ASN A 24 -5.52 11.02 -5.79
N TRP A 25 -5.68 11.50 -7.02
CA TRP A 25 -4.54 12.03 -7.76
C TRP A 25 -4.10 13.40 -7.20
N GLY A 26 -2.83 13.46 -6.78
CA GLY A 26 -2.26 14.66 -6.19
C GLY A 26 -2.89 15.02 -4.83
N GLY A 27 -3.27 14.03 -4.03
CA GLY A 27 -3.87 14.22 -2.70
C GLY A 27 -2.97 15.07 -1.80
N ARG A 28 -3.39 16.29 -1.48
CA ARG A 28 -2.58 17.20 -0.66
C ARG A 28 -2.88 16.95 0.81
N ILE A 29 -1.82 16.65 1.57
CA ILE A 29 -1.91 16.47 3.03
C ILE A 29 -1.62 17.79 3.73
N LEU A 30 -0.52 18.43 3.36
CA LEU A 30 -0.05 19.67 3.98
C LEU A 30 0.52 20.61 2.91
N SER A 31 0.21 21.90 3.00
CA SER A 31 0.72 22.89 2.05
C SER A 31 0.97 24.22 2.73
N LYS A 32 2.11 24.81 2.39
CA LYS A 32 2.44 26.19 2.71
C LYS A 32 2.86 26.88 1.42
N ARG A 33 1.87 27.35 0.66
CA ARG A 33 2.08 27.85 -0.71
C ARG A 33 1.23 29.08 -1.00
N THR A 34 1.83 30.11 -1.57
CA THR A 34 1.13 31.35 -1.96
C THR A 34 0.30 31.15 -3.22
N SER A 35 -0.58 32.12 -3.53
CA SER A 35 -1.33 32.21 -4.79
C SER A 35 -0.41 32.24 -6.03
N TYR A 36 0.81 32.77 -5.87
CA TYR A 36 1.84 32.84 -6.92
C TYR A 36 2.66 31.54 -7.08
N LYS A 37 2.27 30.44 -6.41
CA LYS A 37 2.93 29.12 -6.46
C LYS A 37 4.29 29.02 -5.76
N ARG A 38 4.65 29.98 -4.92
CA ARG A 38 5.85 29.93 -4.07
C ARG A 38 5.60 29.13 -2.80
N GLY A 39 6.53 28.26 -2.42
CA GLY A 39 6.46 27.44 -1.21
C GLY A 39 6.50 25.93 -1.50
N TRP A 40 5.91 25.13 -0.61
CA TRP A 40 5.99 23.67 -0.66
C TRP A 40 4.69 22.95 -0.31
N GLN A 41 4.59 21.69 -0.73
CA GLN A 41 3.43 20.83 -0.50
C GLN A 41 3.86 19.39 -0.25
N PHE A 42 3.33 18.78 0.81
CA PHE A 42 3.40 17.35 1.06
C PHE A 42 2.15 16.69 0.46
N VAL A 43 2.38 15.77 -0.49
CA VAL A 43 1.33 15.22 -1.34
C VAL A 43 1.42 13.70 -1.37
N VAL A 44 0.30 13.06 -1.05
CA VAL A 44 0.11 11.63 -0.98
C VAL A 44 -1.35 11.30 -1.34
N PRO A 45 -1.61 10.55 -2.43
CA PRO A 45 -0.71 10.13 -3.50
C PRO A 45 -0.33 11.27 -4.46
N SER A 46 0.86 11.20 -5.05
CA SER A 46 1.27 12.09 -6.15
C SER A 46 0.50 11.86 -7.45
N PHE A 47 0.46 12.90 -8.30
CA PHE A 47 -0.22 12.83 -9.61
C PHE A 47 0.37 11.79 -10.58
N TYR A 48 1.67 11.54 -10.48
CA TYR A 48 2.40 10.80 -11.52
C TYR A 48 2.69 9.35 -11.15
N GLY A 49 2.58 8.99 -9.86
CA GLY A 49 2.95 7.64 -9.43
C GLY A 49 2.19 7.10 -8.23
N ARG A 50 1.19 7.82 -7.70
CA ARG A 50 0.49 7.48 -6.46
C ARG A 50 1.42 7.23 -5.24
N LYS A 51 2.56 7.92 -5.24
CA LYS A 51 3.64 7.77 -4.26
C LYS A 51 3.70 8.96 -3.31
N VAL A 52 4.57 8.87 -2.31
CA VAL A 52 4.91 9.99 -1.41
C VAL A 52 5.76 11.02 -2.17
N SER A 53 5.28 12.26 -2.24
CA SER A 53 5.95 13.34 -2.98
C SER A 53 5.97 14.64 -2.21
N MET A 54 6.99 15.45 -2.50
CA MET A 54 7.06 16.85 -2.08
C MET A 54 7.22 17.75 -3.30
N TYR A 55 6.36 18.76 -3.39
CA TYR A 55 6.43 19.78 -4.44
C TYR A 55 7.09 21.01 -3.86
N MET A 56 8.07 21.58 -4.56
CA MET A 56 8.80 22.79 -4.13
C MET A 56 8.90 23.82 -5.28
N ASN A 57 8.76 25.11 -4.96
CA ASN A 57 9.00 26.28 -5.84
C ASN A 57 8.11 26.47 -7.10
N ASP A 58 8.40 27.54 -7.86
CA ASP A 58 7.53 28.21 -8.85
C ASP A 58 7.31 27.44 -10.17
N ASP A 59 8.18 26.49 -10.53
CA ASP A 59 8.11 25.69 -11.78
C ASP A 59 8.41 24.21 -11.47
N PRO A 60 7.97 23.21 -12.26
CA PRO A 60 7.45 21.95 -11.72
C PRO A 60 8.57 21.00 -11.24
N GLY A 61 9.22 21.35 -10.13
CA GLY A 61 9.96 20.41 -9.30
C GLY A 61 8.97 19.52 -8.56
N HIS A 62 8.23 18.71 -9.31
CA HIS A 62 7.59 17.54 -8.76
C HIS A 62 8.68 16.48 -8.68
N ILE A 63 9.08 16.16 -7.46
CA ILE A 63 9.96 15.04 -7.21
C ILE A 63 9.15 14.01 -6.42
N THR A 64 9.04 12.84 -7.00
CA THR A 64 8.58 11.65 -6.30
C THR A 64 9.76 11.14 -5.50
N TYR A 65 9.61 11.08 -4.18
CA TYR A 65 10.67 10.64 -3.28
C TYR A 65 10.43 9.21 -2.78
N GLY A 66 9.16 8.79 -2.69
CA GLY A 66 8.79 7.42 -2.34
C GLY A 66 8.64 6.52 -3.56
N GLU A 67 8.73 5.20 -3.37
CA GLU A 67 8.52 4.18 -4.40
C GLU A 67 7.22 3.39 -4.18
N ALA A 68 6.72 3.34 -2.96
CA ALA A 68 5.52 2.60 -2.60
C ALA A 68 4.25 3.28 -3.14
N ILE A 69 3.39 2.46 -3.73
CA ILE A 69 2.02 2.86 -4.06
C ILE A 69 1.20 2.82 -2.77
N ILE A 70 0.60 3.95 -2.43
CA ILE A 70 -0.20 4.06 -1.22
C ILE A 70 -1.56 3.35 -1.43
N PRO A 71 -1.92 2.37 -0.56
CA PRO A 71 -3.15 1.62 -0.72
C PRO A 71 -4.38 2.47 -0.42
N ASP A 72 -5.45 2.20 -1.15
CA ASP A 72 -6.77 2.74 -0.83
C ASP A 72 -7.37 2.01 0.38
N TYR A 73 -8.15 2.74 1.17
CA TYR A 73 -8.94 2.30 2.34
C TYR A 73 -8.15 1.73 3.53
N ARG A 74 -6.82 1.70 3.48
CA ARG A 74 -5.97 1.32 4.62
C ARG A 74 -5.31 2.50 5.28
N TRP A 75 -5.13 2.39 6.59
CA TRP A 75 -4.32 3.37 7.31
C TRP A 75 -2.84 3.11 7.07
N VAL A 76 -2.12 4.19 6.78
CA VAL A 76 -0.67 4.16 6.60
C VAL A 76 -0.04 5.37 7.27
N THR A 77 1.17 5.22 7.79
CA THR A 77 1.97 6.38 8.18
C THR A 77 2.89 6.74 7.04
N VAL A 78 2.93 8.00 6.65
CA VAL A 78 3.79 8.51 5.59
C VAL A 78 4.60 9.68 6.14
N ALA A 79 5.88 9.74 5.78
CA ALA A 79 6.72 10.87 6.17
C ALA A 79 7.70 11.25 5.07
N ILE A 80 8.16 12.49 5.11
CA ILE A 80 9.34 12.95 4.39
C ILE A 80 10.26 13.63 5.41
N SER A 81 11.50 13.16 5.47
CA SER A 81 12.58 13.84 6.19
C SER A 81 13.47 14.57 5.20
N VAL A 82 13.81 15.81 5.53
CA VAL A 82 14.73 16.68 4.79
C VAL A 82 15.88 17.05 5.73
N ASP A 83 17.06 16.53 5.43
CA ASP A 83 18.29 16.76 6.18
C ASP A 83 19.20 17.72 5.41
N ARG A 84 19.43 18.90 5.99
CA ARG A 84 20.37 19.91 5.49
C ARG A 84 21.64 19.96 6.31
N ASP A 85 21.65 19.33 7.48
CA ASP A 85 22.76 19.36 8.43
C ASP A 85 23.99 18.63 7.88
N GLU A 86 23.76 17.57 7.11
CA GLU A 86 24.82 16.85 6.38
C GLU A 86 25.61 17.79 5.45
N PHE A 87 24.98 18.86 4.95
CA PHE A 87 25.53 19.75 3.92
C PHE A 87 25.66 21.20 4.36
N ARG A 88 25.86 21.48 5.66
CA ARG A 88 25.93 22.83 6.30
C ARG A 88 26.71 23.95 5.58
N ARG A 89 27.47 23.67 4.51
CA ARG A 89 28.22 24.64 3.68
C ARG A 89 27.74 24.75 2.23
N SER A 90 26.67 24.06 1.84
CA SER A 90 26.07 24.09 0.50
C SER A 90 24.54 24.13 0.57
N ASN A 91 23.88 24.53 -0.51
CA ASN A 91 22.40 24.54 -0.59
C ASN A 91 21.82 23.14 -0.84
N LEU A 92 22.50 22.07 -0.42
CA LEU A 92 22.08 20.70 -0.65
C LEU A 92 21.29 20.17 0.54
N ALA A 93 20.42 19.21 0.27
CA ALA A 93 19.70 18.45 1.29
C ALA A 93 19.54 17.00 0.86
N THR A 94 19.63 16.08 1.81
CA THR A 94 19.17 14.71 1.65
C THR A 94 17.68 14.67 1.94
N VAL A 95 16.88 14.13 1.02
CA VAL A 95 15.44 13.96 1.17
C VAL A 95 15.09 12.48 1.08
N GLN A 96 14.42 11.97 2.11
CA GLN A 96 14.01 10.57 2.21
C GLN A 96 12.52 10.48 2.54
N ALA A 97 11.79 9.71 1.73
CA ALA A 97 10.42 9.34 2.03
C ALA A 97 10.37 8.09 2.92
N TYR A 98 9.31 7.97 3.72
CA TYR A 98 9.06 6.84 4.59
C TYR A 98 7.60 6.41 4.49
N VAL A 99 7.37 5.10 4.54
CA VAL A 99 6.04 4.47 4.61
C VAL A 99 6.06 3.44 5.73
N ASN A 100 5.08 3.52 6.64
CA ASN A 100 4.98 2.67 7.83
C ASN A 100 6.28 2.64 8.66
N GLY A 101 6.96 3.79 8.76
CA GLY A 101 8.17 3.95 9.55
C GLY A 101 9.46 3.53 8.83
N LEU A 102 9.36 2.88 7.67
CA LEU A 102 10.51 2.37 6.92
C LEU A 102 10.87 3.31 5.76
N PRO A 103 12.17 3.46 5.43
CA PRO A 103 12.58 4.19 4.23
C PRO A 103 11.92 3.62 2.98
N ASP A 104 11.31 4.49 2.18
CA ASP A 104 10.64 4.15 0.94
C ASP A 104 11.45 4.66 -0.25
N GLY A 105 12.27 3.79 -0.83
CA GLY A 105 13.22 4.15 -1.90
C GLY A 105 14.54 4.72 -1.39
N SER A 106 15.45 5.02 -2.33
CA SER A 106 16.76 5.61 -2.02
C SER A 106 16.64 7.10 -1.67
N PRO A 107 17.52 7.64 -0.82
CA PRO A 107 17.53 9.06 -0.52
C PRO A 107 17.95 9.87 -1.75
N TYR A 108 17.33 11.04 -1.91
CA TYR A 108 17.65 11.98 -2.98
C TYR A 108 18.49 13.13 -2.43
N ILE A 109 19.62 13.41 -3.06
CA ILE A 109 20.37 14.64 -2.80
C ILE A 109 19.85 15.70 -3.76
N VAL A 110 19.26 16.76 -3.21
CA VAL A 110 18.66 17.83 -3.99
C VAL A 110 19.25 19.17 -3.58
N GLN A 111 19.47 20.04 -4.57
CA GLN A 111 19.76 21.44 -4.30
C GLN A 111 18.45 22.17 -4.01
N LEU A 112 18.38 22.76 -2.83
CA LEU A 112 17.24 23.53 -2.35
C LEU A 112 17.66 24.99 -2.19
N ASP A 113 17.49 25.76 -3.27
CA ASP A 113 17.73 27.20 -3.28
C ASP A 113 16.49 27.97 -2.75
N GLY A 114 16.75 28.93 -1.85
CA GLY A 114 15.76 29.79 -1.23
C GLY A 114 15.23 29.27 0.11
N THR A 115 14.47 30.11 0.82
CA THR A 115 13.76 29.72 2.04
C THR A 115 12.50 28.96 1.66
N LEU A 116 12.21 27.84 2.34
CA LEU A 116 10.94 27.08 2.18
C LEU A 116 9.71 27.85 2.73
N SER A 117 9.79 29.17 2.79
CA SER A 117 8.78 30.06 3.35
C SER A 117 8.91 31.44 2.75
N THR A 118 7.77 32.07 2.50
CA THR A 118 7.60 33.53 2.49
C THR A 118 6.10 33.86 2.69
N GLU A 119 5.58 33.82 3.92
CA GLU A 119 4.28 34.43 4.32
C GLU A 119 2.95 33.67 4.08
N ALA A 120 2.93 32.51 3.40
CA ALA A 120 1.66 31.75 3.26
C ALA A 120 1.25 31.00 4.55
N PRO A 121 -0.06 30.89 4.86
CA PRO A 121 -0.55 30.08 5.97
C PRO A 121 -0.37 28.58 5.68
N LEU A 122 -0.26 27.80 6.76
CA LEU A 122 -0.22 26.36 6.68
C LEU A 122 -1.65 25.83 6.48
N THR A 123 -1.86 25.01 5.45
CA THR A 123 -3.16 24.43 5.10
C THR A 123 -3.08 22.91 5.13
N ILE A 124 -4.11 22.28 5.69
CA ILE A 124 -4.25 20.81 5.78
C ILE A 124 -5.34 20.38 4.80
N GLY A 125 -5.09 19.32 4.02
CA GLY A 125 -6.07 18.78 3.07
C GLY A 125 -6.20 19.58 1.76
N HIS A 126 -7.43 19.64 1.22
CA HIS A 126 -7.74 20.32 -0.04
C HIS A 126 -7.41 21.82 -0.01
N TRP A 127 -7.13 22.40 -1.18
CA TRP A 127 -6.78 23.80 -1.37
C TRP A 127 -7.93 24.74 -0.95
N MET A 128 -7.77 25.42 0.18
CA MET A 128 -8.53 26.63 0.52
C MET A 128 -7.58 27.83 0.51
N TYR A 129 -8.03 28.97 -0.03
CA TYR A 129 -7.38 30.26 0.20
C TYR A 129 -7.78 30.82 1.57
N GLU A 130 -7.12 31.90 1.99
CA GLU A 130 -7.37 32.63 3.25
C GLU A 130 -8.81 33.14 3.42
N ASP A 131 -9.61 33.17 2.35
CA ASP A 131 -11.01 33.58 2.35
C ASP A 131 -12.00 32.41 2.42
N ASN A 132 -11.54 31.18 2.68
CA ASN A 132 -12.34 29.95 2.71
C ASN A 132 -13.05 29.60 1.37
N THR A 133 -12.61 30.14 0.24
CA THR A 133 -13.20 29.80 -1.07
C THR A 133 -12.49 28.64 -1.77
N TYR A 134 -13.27 27.83 -2.50
CA TYR A 134 -12.81 26.70 -3.31
C TYR A 134 -12.53 27.15 -4.75
N HIS A 135 -11.30 26.95 -5.24
CA HIS A 135 -10.97 27.19 -6.65
C HIS A 135 -10.60 25.88 -7.38
N VAL A 136 -11.01 25.78 -8.64
CA VAL A 136 -10.62 24.70 -9.56
C VAL A 136 -9.12 24.82 -9.84
N GLY A 137 -8.37 23.71 -9.74
CA GLY A 137 -6.90 23.64 -9.78
C GLY A 137 -6.21 24.24 -11.03
N ARG A 138 -4.86 24.09 -11.08
CA ARG A 138 -3.96 24.67 -12.10
C ARG A 138 -4.53 24.55 -13.54
N LYS A 139 -4.32 25.56 -14.40
CA LYS A 139 -4.40 25.42 -15.87
C LYS A 139 -3.07 24.89 -16.44
N ASP A 140 -3.12 24.02 -17.45
CA ASP A 140 -1.92 23.47 -18.09
C ASP A 140 -1.18 24.57 -18.85
N TRP A 141 0.14 24.69 -18.64
CA TRP A 141 0.96 25.67 -19.35
C TRP A 141 1.07 25.31 -20.84
N ARG A 142 1.02 24.01 -21.18
CA ARG A 142 1.10 23.53 -22.57
C ARG A 142 -0.24 23.62 -23.32
N SER A 143 -1.35 23.85 -22.62
CA SER A 143 -2.67 23.98 -23.24
C SER A 143 -3.59 24.81 -22.35
N PRO A 144 -3.70 26.13 -22.59
CA PRO A 144 -4.52 27.05 -21.80
C PRO A 144 -6.01 26.67 -21.72
N SER A 145 -6.48 25.83 -22.64
CA SER A 145 -7.85 25.33 -22.72
C SER A 145 -8.09 24.01 -21.96
N ARG A 146 -7.05 23.29 -21.53
CA ARG A 146 -7.19 22.07 -20.71
C ARG A 146 -7.11 22.40 -19.21
N ARG A 147 -8.16 22.08 -18.46
CA ARG A 147 -8.16 22.11 -16.98
C ARG A 147 -7.15 21.08 -16.49
N ARG A 148 -6.10 21.43 -15.71
CA ARG A 148 -5.30 20.37 -15.05
C ARG A 148 -6.17 19.71 -13.99
N HIS A 149 -5.81 18.47 -13.70
CA HIS A 149 -6.32 17.69 -12.60
C HIS A 149 -6.42 18.52 -11.31
N VAL A 150 -7.58 18.45 -10.67
CA VAL A 150 -7.81 19.08 -9.36
C VAL A 150 -7.17 18.16 -8.32
N HIS A 151 -6.26 18.69 -7.49
CA HIS A 151 -5.72 17.96 -6.35
C HIS A 151 -6.89 17.52 -5.46
N ARG A 152 -7.07 16.22 -5.29
CA ARG A 152 -8.17 15.67 -4.50
C ARG A 152 -7.63 14.72 -3.45
N PHE A 153 -7.85 15.05 -2.18
CA PHE A 153 -7.61 14.15 -1.07
C PHE A 153 -8.96 13.71 -0.49
N PHE A 154 -9.49 12.63 -1.05
CA PHE A 154 -10.60 11.90 -0.47
C PHE A 154 -10.01 10.89 0.50
N GLY A 155 -10.14 11.14 1.79
CA GLY A 155 -9.52 10.33 2.81
C GLY A 155 -9.63 10.95 4.19
N ASP A 156 -9.05 10.25 5.16
CA ASP A 156 -8.96 10.68 6.55
C ASP A 156 -7.49 10.96 6.91
N ILE A 157 -7.27 11.94 7.80
CA ILE A 157 -5.97 12.21 8.42
C ILE A 157 -6.21 12.13 9.94
N SER A 158 -5.59 11.16 10.61
CA SER A 158 -5.75 10.96 12.06
C SER A 158 -4.62 11.56 12.88
N ASP A 159 -3.43 11.70 12.29
CA ASP A 159 -2.29 12.39 12.89
C ASP A 159 -1.53 13.18 11.82
N LEU A 160 -1.03 14.35 12.18
CA LEU A 160 -0.19 15.18 11.32
C LEU A 160 0.77 15.96 12.21
N THR A 161 2.07 15.70 12.03
CA THR A 161 3.12 16.27 12.87
C THR A 161 4.25 16.80 12.01
N VAL A 162 4.81 17.94 12.42
CA VAL A 162 5.98 18.55 11.78
C VAL A 162 7.06 18.80 12.83
N TRP A 163 8.22 18.16 12.66
CA TRP A 163 9.41 18.44 13.47
C TRP A 163 10.30 19.44 12.76
N LYS A 164 10.86 20.38 13.52
CA LYS A 164 11.84 21.37 13.04
C LYS A 164 13.28 20.81 12.98
N THR A 165 13.40 19.50 12.86
CA THR A 165 14.65 18.76 12.78
C THR A 165 14.45 17.57 11.85
N SER A 166 15.51 17.12 11.18
CA SER A 166 15.49 15.83 10.49
C SER A 166 15.51 14.73 11.55
N LEU A 167 14.51 13.86 11.54
CA LEU A 167 14.49 12.64 12.33
C LEU A 167 15.27 11.54 11.61
N ASN A 168 15.96 10.71 12.38
CA ASN A 168 16.62 9.51 11.87
C ASN A 168 15.61 8.35 11.66
N PRO A 169 16.00 7.27 10.94
CA PRO A 169 15.08 6.16 10.65
C PRO A 169 14.45 5.51 11.89
N ASP A 170 15.21 5.30 12.97
CA ASP A 170 14.69 4.66 14.19
C ASP A 170 13.67 5.56 14.90
N GLN A 171 13.89 6.87 14.91
CA GLN A 171 12.93 7.83 15.46
C GLN A 171 11.61 7.85 14.67
N ILE A 172 11.70 7.78 13.34
CA ILE A 172 10.54 7.75 12.46
C ILE A 172 9.78 6.43 12.64
N LEU A 173 10.48 5.30 12.70
CA LEU A 173 9.88 3.99 12.95
C LEU A 173 9.16 3.94 14.30
N ASN A 174 9.82 4.35 15.39
CA ASN A 174 9.23 4.36 16.72
C ASN A 174 7.99 5.27 16.79
N TYR A 175 8.02 6.43 16.13
CA TYR A 175 6.86 7.32 16.09
C TYR A 175 5.72 6.74 15.25
N SER A 176 6.02 6.10 14.11
CA SER A 176 5.05 5.34 13.32
C SER A 176 4.36 4.27 14.16
N GLU A 177 5.12 3.44 14.86
CA GLU A 177 4.59 2.38 15.73
C GLU A 177 3.73 2.94 16.86
N PHE A 178 4.17 4.04 17.49
CA PHE A 178 3.39 4.72 18.53
C PHE A 178 2.03 5.20 18.01
N VAL A 179 2.00 5.86 16.84
CA VAL A 179 0.75 6.35 16.23
C VAL A 179 -0.17 5.19 15.85
N ILE A 180 0.39 4.13 15.25
CA ILE A 180 -0.36 2.92 14.90
C ILE A 180 -0.96 2.26 16.15
N ALA A 181 -0.21 2.17 17.24
CA ALA A 181 -0.68 1.57 18.51
C ALA A 181 -1.76 2.41 19.22
N LYS A 182 -1.70 3.74 19.08
CA LYS A 182 -2.66 4.69 19.67
C LYS A 182 -4.00 4.69 18.93
N ASN A 183 -4.00 4.52 17.62
CA ASN A 183 -5.22 4.56 16.82
C ASN A 183 -5.91 3.19 16.80
N VAL A 184 -7.19 3.16 17.20
CA VAL A 184 -7.96 1.91 17.38
C VAL A 184 -8.29 1.26 16.04
N GLU A 185 -8.54 2.06 15.00
CA GLU A 185 -8.78 1.55 13.65
C GLU A 185 -7.51 0.95 13.05
N THR A 186 -6.32 1.49 13.37
CA THR A 186 -5.03 0.91 12.94
C THR A 186 -4.55 -0.23 13.78
N ARG A 187 -4.92 -0.27 15.06
CA ARG A 187 -4.68 -1.44 15.91
C ARG A 187 -5.51 -2.65 15.45
N ALA A 188 -6.67 -2.42 14.84
CA ALA A 188 -7.43 -3.45 14.15
C ALA A 188 -6.76 -3.92 12.84
N GLU A 189 -5.88 -3.10 12.24
CA GLU A 189 -5.01 -3.40 11.09
C GLU A 189 -3.59 -3.90 11.47
N ALA A 190 -3.18 -3.79 12.74
CA ALA A 190 -1.88 -4.26 13.22
C ALA A 190 -1.78 -5.79 13.12
N ALA A 191 -0.59 -6.29 12.76
CA ALA A 191 -0.32 -7.71 12.52
C ALA A 191 -0.98 -8.59 13.62
N PRO A 192 -1.78 -9.60 13.25
CA PRO A 192 -2.53 -10.36 14.23
C PRO A 192 -1.58 -11.12 15.15
N VAL A 193 -1.96 -11.23 16.42
CA VAL A 193 -1.28 -12.12 17.35
C VAL A 193 -1.57 -13.56 16.92
N CYS A 194 -0.57 -14.19 16.31
CA CYS A 194 -0.70 -15.54 15.79
C CYS A 194 -0.31 -16.59 16.84
N GLN A 195 -1.05 -17.70 16.87
CA GLN A 195 -0.68 -18.86 17.69
C GLN A 195 0.68 -19.43 17.26
N PRO A 196 1.41 -20.14 18.14
CA PRO A 196 2.65 -20.80 17.76
C PRO A 196 2.50 -21.66 16.50
N GLY A 197 3.47 -21.55 15.58
CA GLY A 197 3.44 -22.23 14.27
C GLY A 197 2.68 -21.47 13.17
N TRP A 198 1.97 -20.40 13.49
CA TRP A 198 1.36 -19.49 12.52
C TRP A 198 2.26 -18.25 12.29
N ARG A 199 2.19 -17.68 11.09
CA ARG A 199 2.95 -16.52 10.65
C ARG A 199 2.01 -15.34 10.36
N PRO A 200 2.21 -14.15 10.93
CA PRO A 200 1.37 -13.00 10.64
C PRO A 200 1.69 -12.41 9.27
N HIS A 201 0.65 -11.99 8.54
CA HIS A 201 0.76 -11.14 7.35
C HIS A 201 -0.53 -10.33 7.15
N GLY A 202 -0.42 -9.02 7.02
CA GLY A 202 -1.59 -8.13 7.06
C GLY A 202 -2.38 -8.32 8.36
N CYS A 203 -3.70 -8.52 8.25
CA CYS A 203 -4.60 -8.76 9.39
C CYS A 203 -4.85 -10.26 9.68
N LYS A 204 -4.15 -11.18 8.99
CA LYS A 204 -4.37 -12.63 9.08
C LYS A 204 -3.12 -13.41 9.51
N CYS A 205 -3.35 -14.60 10.03
CA CYS A 205 -2.32 -15.57 10.39
C CYS A 205 -2.32 -16.71 9.37
N TYR A 206 -1.15 -17.21 9.00
CA TYR A 206 -1.00 -18.24 7.99
C TYR A 206 -0.14 -19.40 8.50
N LYS A 207 -0.46 -20.63 8.09
CA LYS A 207 0.30 -21.82 8.50
C LYS A 207 0.42 -22.79 7.34
N LEU A 208 1.64 -23.23 7.09
CA LEU A 208 1.98 -24.27 6.13
C LEU A 208 1.80 -25.65 6.79
N PHE A 209 1.08 -26.54 6.11
CA PHE A 209 0.95 -27.94 6.47
C PHE A 209 1.72 -28.79 5.44
N PRO A 210 2.89 -29.33 5.82
CA PRO A 210 3.76 -30.04 4.88
C PRO A 210 3.26 -31.45 4.54
N SER A 211 2.36 -32.03 5.35
CA SER A 211 1.78 -33.35 5.10
C SER A 211 0.74 -33.26 3.97
N PRO A 212 0.96 -33.93 2.82
CA PRO A 212 0.07 -33.80 1.68
C PRO A 212 -1.30 -34.44 1.91
N LEU A 213 -2.36 -33.76 1.49
CA LEU A 213 -3.75 -34.22 1.57
C LEU A 213 -4.50 -33.95 0.26
N ARG A 214 -5.62 -34.65 0.06
CA ARG A 214 -6.63 -34.28 -0.94
C ARG A 214 -7.24 -32.92 -0.60
N PHE A 215 -7.78 -32.22 -1.59
CA PHE A 215 -8.29 -30.86 -1.41
C PHE A 215 -9.39 -30.76 -0.33
N ASP A 216 -10.33 -31.70 -0.32
CA ASP A 216 -11.42 -31.79 0.65
C ASP A 216 -10.93 -32.01 2.10
N ALA A 217 -9.93 -32.88 2.27
CA ALA A 217 -9.29 -33.12 3.55
C ALA A 217 -8.46 -31.91 4.03
N ALA A 218 -7.75 -31.23 3.12
CA ALA A 218 -7.02 -30.00 3.40
C ALA A 218 -7.98 -28.87 3.81
N TRP A 219 -9.11 -28.72 3.11
CA TRP A 219 -10.18 -27.79 3.45
C TRP A 219 -10.67 -28.01 4.88
N THR A 220 -11.08 -29.24 5.18
CA THR A 220 -11.60 -29.63 6.50
C THR A 220 -10.55 -29.42 7.59
N THR A 221 -9.27 -29.73 7.31
CA THR A 221 -8.19 -29.53 8.27
C THR A 221 -8.02 -28.06 8.64
N CYS A 222 -8.12 -27.15 7.66
CA CYS A 222 -8.07 -25.73 7.96
C CYS A 222 -9.28 -25.25 8.78
N GLU A 223 -10.48 -25.80 8.56
CA GLU A 223 -11.67 -25.48 9.36
C GLU A 223 -11.54 -25.96 10.81
N VAL A 224 -10.98 -27.16 11.02
CA VAL A 224 -10.71 -27.71 12.37
C VAL A 224 -9.70 -26.83 13.14
N ASP A 225 -8.71 -26.27 12.44
CA ASP A 225 -7.76 -25.30 13.00
C ASP A 225 -8.37 -23.87 13.12
N GLU A 226 -9.70 -23.73 13.09
CA GLU A 226 -10.48 -22.48 13.16
C GLU A 226 -10.13 -21.46 12.07
N GLY A 227 -9.73 -21.96 10.90
CA GLY A 227 -9.32 -21.18 9.75
C GLY A 227 -10.03 -21.61 8.47
N ARG A 228 -9.35 -21.41 7.35
CA ARG A 228 -9.76 -21.84 6.01
C ARG A 228 -8.52 -22.01 5.14
N LEU A 229 -8.63 -22.73 4.02
CA LEU A 229 -7.54 -22.76 3.03
C LEU A 229 -7.22 -21.32 2.58
N VAL A 230 -5.95 -21.01 2.34
CA VAL A 230 -5.50 -19.63 2.14
C VAL A 230 -6.20 -18.92 0.99
N VAL A 231 -6.65 -17.68 1.21
CA VAL A 231 -7.20 -16.83 0.15
C VAL A 231 -6.08 -15.95 -0.38
N VAL A 232 -5.71 -16.17 -1.63
CA VAL A 232 -4.72 -15.34 -2.32
C VAL A 232 -5.48 -14.39 -3.26
N ASP A 233 -5.77 -13.18 -2.80
CA ASP A 233 -6.60 -12.19 -3.51
C ASP A 233 -5.86 -10.87 -3.81
N SER A 234 -4.57 -10.81 -3.49
CA SER A 234 -3.70 -9.67 -3.79
C SER A 234 -2.25 -10.11 -4.05
N PRO A 235 -1.47 -9.31 -4.80
CA PRO A 235 -0.04 -9.56 -5.00
C PRO A 235 0.74 -9.71 -3.69
N SER A 236 0.41 -8.90 -2.67
CA SER A 236 1.07 -8.95 -1.37
C SER A 236 0.86 -10.28 -0.66
N VAL A 237 -0.33 -10.89 -0.75
CA VAL A 237 -0.57 -12.21 -0.16
C VAL A 237 0.13 -13.29 -0.99
N GLN A 238 0.16 -13.17 -2.32
CA GLN A 238 0.87 -14.10 -3.20
C GLN A 238 2.36 -14.17 -2.88
N ASP A 239 3.03 -13.03 -2.75
CA ASP A 239 4.47 -12.99 -2.47
C ASP A 239 4.79 -13.61 -1.11
N PHE A 240 3.98 -13.31 -0.10
CA PHE A 240 4.11 -13.87 1.24
C PHE A 240 3.91 -15.40 1.25
N VAL A 241 2.82 -15.86 0.65
CA VAL A 241 2.48 -17.28 0.53
C VAL A 241 3.55 -18.05 -0.25
N TRP A 242 4.07 -17.46 -1.34
CA TRP A 242 5.18 -18.03 -2.08
C TRP A 242 6.44 -18.14 -1.21
N GLY A 243 6.76 -17.10 -0.43
CA GLY A 243 7.86 -17.10 0.52
C GLY A 243 7.78 -18.21 1.59
N LEU A 244 6.57 -18.60 2.00
CA LEU A 244 6.37 -19.73 2.94
C LEU A 244 6.75 -21.08 2.31
N VAL A 245 6.54 -21.25 1.01
CA VAL A 245 6.69 -22.53 0.31
C VAL A 245 7.96 -22.64 -0.53
N VAL A 246 8.66 -21.53 -0.82
CA VAL A 246 9.97 -21.54 -1.51
C VAL A 246 10.96 -22.52 -0.87
N PRO A 247 11.11 -22.59 0.47
CA PRO A 247 12.05 -23.52 1.10
C PRO A 247 11.67 -25.00 0.99
N SER A 248 10.45 -25.32 0.57
CA SER A 248 9.98 -26.70 0.43
C SER A 248 10.47 -27.32 -0.88
N SER A 249 10.70 -28.64 -0.87
CA SER A 249 10.96 -29.48 -2.05
C SER A 249 9.95 -29.21 -3.17
N ASP A 250 10.23 -29.62 -4.42
CA ASP A 250 9.48 -29.38 -5.68
C ASP A 250 7.99 -29.82 -5.70
N GLN A 251 7.24 -29.45 -4.67
CA GLN A 251 5.84 -29.77 -4.42
C GLN A 251 4.98 -28.58 -4.81
N ASP A 252 3.76 -28.89 -5.24
CA ASP A 252 2.68 -27.93 -5.43
C ASP A 252 1.87 -27.80 -4.13
N PHE A 253 1.15 -26.70 -3.94
CA PHE A 253 0.45 -26.42 -2.68
C PHE A 253 -1.00 -26.03 -2.90
N TRP A 254 -1.93 -26.64 -2.16
CA TRP A 254 -3.33 -26.23 -2.22
C TRP A 254 -3.55 -24.82 -1.68
N ILE A 255 -4.38 -24.05 -2.40
CA ILE A 255 -4.91 -22.76 -1.96
C ILE A 255 -6.44 -22.82 -1.92
N GLY A 256 -7.06 -21.89 -1.19
CA GLY A 256 -8.49 -21.88 -0.96
C GLY A 256 -9.28 -21.31 -2.13
N LEU A 257 -9.20 -21.93 -3.30
CA LEU A 257 -9.91 -21.52 -4.52
C LEU A 257 -10.33 -22.78 -5.30
N ASN A 258 -11.62 -22.88 -5.66
CA ASN A 258 -12.17 -24.02 -6.41
C ASN A 258 -13.44 -23.63 -7.19
N ASP A 259 -13.85 -24.40 -8.19
CA ASP A 259 -15.13 -24.28 -8.89
C ASP A 259 -15.97 -25.58 -8.86
N THR A 260 -15.67 -26.48 -7.92
CA THR A 260 -16.32 -27.80 -7.73
C THR A 260 -17.87 -27.78 -7.67
N MET A 261 -18.46 -26.66 -7.24
CA MET A 261 -19.91 -26.52 -7.13
C MET A 261 -20.56 -26.12 -8.47
N TYR A 262 -19.87 -25.30 -9.26
CA TYR A 262 -20.35 -24.78 -10.54
C TYR A 262 -19.16 -24.49 -11.45
N GLU A 263 -19.00 -25.29 -12.50
CA GLU A 263 -17.95 -25.16 -13.51
C GLU A 263 -17.77 -23.70 -13.97
N SER A 264 -16.53 -23.20 -13.98
CA SER A 264 -16.14 -21.81 -14.29
C SER A 264 -16.50 -20.75 -13.25
N VAL A 265 -17.15 -21.11 -12.14
CA VAL A 265 -17.48 -20.19 -11.04
C VAL A 265 -16.53 -20.44 -9.88
N TRP A 266 -15.34 -19.85 -10.00
CA TRP A 266 -14.29 -19.97 -9.00
C TRP A 266 -14.64 -19.22 -7.72
N ARG A 267 -14.62 -19.95 -6.60
CA ARG A 267 -15.00 -19.48 -5.27
C ARG A 267 -13.84 -19.64 -4.30
N PHE A 268 -13.51 -18.55 -3.63
CA PHE A 268 -12.53 -18.55 -2.54
C PHE A 268 -13.13 -19.19 -1.27
N SER A 269 -12.25 -19.71 -0.42
CA SER A 269 -12.61 -20.31 0.87
C SER A 269 -13.25 -19.33 1.86
N ASN A 270 -13.05 -18.02 1.68
CA ASN A 270 -13.76 -16.99 2.45
C ASN A 270 -15.21 -16.76 1.96
N GLY A 271 -15.63 -17.43 0.89
CA GLY A 271 -16.99 -17.40 0.34
C GLY A 271 -17.23 -16.42 -0.80
N TYR A 272 -16.25 -15.60 -1.16
CA TYR A 272 -16.35 -14.69 -2.31
C TYR A 272 -16.00 -15.39 -3.62
N ASN A 273 -16.59 -14.93 -4.72
CA ASN A 273 -16.26 -15.41 -6.06
C ASN A 273 -15.09 -14.60 -6.66
N LEU A 274 -14.24 -15.28 -7.43
CA LEU A 274 -13.27 -14.65 -8.30
C LEU A 274 -13.95 -14.25 -9.61
N ASN A 275 -14.06 -12.93 -9.87
CA ASN A 275 -14.64 -12.41 -11.09
C ASN A 275 -13.55 -12.00 -12.11
N TYR A 276 -12.78 -12.98 -12.60
CA TYR A 276 -11.69 -12.72 -13.54
C TYR A 276 -12.17 -12.12 -14.88
N PHE A 277 -13.43 -12.37 -15.29
CA PHE A 277 -14.03 -11.79 -16.49
C PHE A 277 -14.13 -10.25 -16.48
N ILE A 278 -14.17 -9.63 -15.30
CA ILE A 278 -14.19 -8.16 -15.15
C ILE A 278 -12.82 -7.59 -14.76
N GLY A 279 -11.75 -8.36 -14.93
CA GLY A 279 -10.38 -7.92 -14.65
C GLY A 279 -10.00 -7.90 -13.18
N GLN A 280 -10.73 -8.62 -12.30
CA GLN A 280 -10.29 -8.82 -10.93
C GLN A 280 -8.93 -9.53 -10.91
N TRP A 281 -8.02 -9.04 -10.07
CA TRP A 281 -6.68 -9.59 -9.96
C TRP A 281 -6.71 -11.09 -9.64
N ASN A 282 -5.85 -11.85 -10.30
CA ASN A 282 -5.59 -13.26 -10.07
C ASN A 282 -4.16 -13.58 -10.52
N ASN A 283 -3.65 -14.76 -10.12
CA ASN A 283 -2.30 -15.17 -10.47
C ASN A 283 -2.26 -16.51 -11.22
N PHE A 284 -3.31 -16.84 -11.97
CA PHE A 284 -3.24 -17.95 -12.92
C PHE A 284 -2.17 -17.69 -13.98
N LYS A 285 -1.55 -18.76 -14.52
CA LYS A 285 -0.46 -18.66 -15.51
C LYS A 285 -0.75 -17.68 -16.66
N ASN A 286 -1.97 -17.74 -17.19
CA ASN A 286 -2.46 -16.92 -18.30
C ASN A 286 -3.52 -15.87 -17.87
N ASN A 287 -3.63 -15.57 -16.58
CA ASN A 287 -4.70 -14.74 -15.97
C ASN A 287 -6.12 -15.36 -16.02
N PHE A 288 -6.22 -16.63 -16.39
CA PHE A 288 -7.43 -17.46 -16.35
C PHE A 288 -7.03 -18.93 -16.12
N PRO A 289 -7.92 -19.76 -15.53
CA PRO A 289 -7.71 -21.21 -15.41
C PRO A 289 -7.49 -21.83 -16.79
N ASP A 290 -6.48 -22.70 -16.95
CA ASP A 290 -6.12 -23.20 -18.28
C ASP A 290 -7.10 -24.27 -18.79
N LYS A 291 -7.85 -24.90 -17.87
CA LYS A 291 -8.87 -25.92 -18.13
C LYS A 291 -8.34 -27.07 -18.97
N GLU A 292 -7.10 -27.48 -18.72
CA GLU A 292 -6.48 -28.61 -19.44
C GLU A 292 -7.36 -29.87 -19.34
N TYR A 293 -8.03 -30.06 -18.19
CA TYR A 293 -9.03 -31.11 -17.99
C TYR A 293 -10.30 -30.56 -17.33
N LYS A 294 -11.48 -31.05 -17.75
CA LYS A 294 -12.80 -30.65 -17.18
C LYS A 294 -13.07 -31.18 -15.76
N THR A 295 -12.08 -31.80 -15.13
CA THR A 295 -12.18 -32.40 -13.79
C THR A 295 -11.31 -31.67 -12.77
N ASP A 296 -10.63 -30.63 -13.22
CA ASP A 296 -9.58 -29.96 -12.47
C ASP A 296 -10.17 -28.73 -11.80
N ASP A 297 -10.93 -28.98 -10.74
CA ASP A 297 -11.79 -27.94 -10.14
C ASP A 297 -11.14 -27.24 -8.93
N CYS A 298 -9.87 -27.54 -8.62
CA CYS A 298 -9.18 -27.07 -7.42
C CYS A 298 -7.87 -26.35 -7.76
N ALA A 299 -7.62 -25.20 -7.14
CA ALA A 299 -6.42 -24.41 -7.44
C ALA A 299 -5.22 -24.79 -6.55
N GLU A 300 -4.05 -24.90 -7.17
CA GLU A 300 -2.75 -25.09 -6.52
C GLU A 300 -1.76 -23.99 -6.90
N LEU A 301 -0.83 -23.66 -5.99
CA LEU A 301 0.42 -22.98 -6.35
C LEU A 301 1.32 -23.99 -7.03
N LYS A 302 1.65 -23.74 -8.30
CA LYS A 302 2.45 -24.66 -9.10
C LYS A 302 3.91 -24.24 -9.09
N LYS A 303 4.79 -25.10 -8.55
CA LYS A 303 6.22 -24.76 -8.38
C LYS A 303 6.89 -24.46 -9.71
N ILE A 304 6.65 -25.30 -10.72
CA ILE A 304 7.22 -25.15 -12.06
C ILE A 304 6.75 -23.88 -12.77
N TYR A 305 5.68 -23.24 -12.29
CA TYR A 305 5.19 -21.96 -12.78
C TYR A 305 5.60 -20.79 -11.87
N ALA A 306 6.68 -20.95 -11.10
CA ALA A 306 7.17 -19.95 -10.14
C ALA A 306 6.08 -19.46 -9.16
N GLY A 307 5.23 -20.39 -8.69
CA GLY A 307 4.18 -20.09 -7.73
C GLY A 307 2.90 -19.49 -8.32
N LYS A 308 2.79 -19.38 -9.65
CA LYS A 308 1.50 -19.08 -10.30
C LYS A 308 0.49 -20.20 -10.07
N TRP A 309 -0.79 -19.83 -10.15
CA TRP A 309 -1.88 -20.75 -9.90
C TRP A 309 -2.11 -21.66 -11.11
N ASN A 310 -2.50 -22.89 -10.81
CA ASN A 310 -2.90 -23.92 -11.75
C ASN A 310 -4.21 -24.54 -11.25
N ASP A 311 -5.15 -24.76 -12.14
CA ASP A 311 -6.28 -25.63 -11.92
C ASP A 311 -5.82 -27.09 -11.98
N ALA A 312 -6.23 -27.87 -10.99
CA ALA A 312 -5.72 -29.21 -10.79
C ALA A 312 -6.81 -30.14 -10.24
N ASN A 313 -6.64 -31.43 -10.54
CA ASN A 313 -7.51 -32.47 -10.01
C ASN A 313 -7.50 -32.47 -8.47
N CYS A 314 -8.67 -32.23 -7.87
CA CYS A 314 -8.86 -32.16 -6.41
C CYS A 314 -8.42 -33.42 -5.64
N ASN A 315 -8.25 -34.56 -6.32
CA ASN A 315 -7.78 -35.82 -5.73
C ASN A 315 -6.25 -35.93 -5.64
N LYS A 316 -5.49 -34.97 -6.17
CA LYS A 316 -4.04 -34.90 -5.92
C LYS A 316 -3.77 -34.76 -4.42
N PHE A 317 -2.62 -35.26 -3.99
CA PHE A 317 -2.15 -35.08 -2.63
C PHE A 317 -1.11 -33.97 -2.62
N ASN A 318 -1.51 -32.78 -2.18
CA ASN A 318 -0.61 -31.65 -2.05
C ASN A 318 -0.53 -31.21 -0.59
N PRO A 319 0.64 -30.75 -0.12
CA PRO A 319 0.71 -29.90 1.06
C PRO A 319 -0.15 -28.65 0.86
N PHE A 320 -0.49 -27.95 1.94
CA PHE A 320 -1.50 -26.90 1.88
C PHE A 320 -1.24 -25.79 2.89
N ILE A 321 -1.87 -24.65 2.67
CA ILE A 321 -1.70 -23.47 3.50
C ILE A 321 -3.06 -23.06 4.03
N CYS A 322 -3.16 -22.89 5.34
CA CYS A 322 -4.35 -22.33 5.97
C CYS A 322 -4.13 -20.85 6.31
N GLU A 323 -5.22 -20.08 6.32
CA GLU A 323 -5.30 -18.74 6.90
C GLU A 323 -6.30 -18.72 8.07
N ARG A 324 -6.06 -17.83 9.05
CA ARG A 324 -6.95 -17.48 10.16
C ARG A 324 -7.07 -15.98 10.27
N GLY A 325 -8.25 -15.50 10.66
CA GLY A 325 -8.56 -14.08 10.76
C GLY A 325 -9.85 -13.71 10.02
N PRO A 326 -10.14 -12.41 9.87
CA PRO A 326 -11.36 -11.95 9.22
C PRO A 326 -11.44 -12.40 7.75
N ARG A 327 -12.63 -12.36 7.15
CA ARG A 327 -12.83 -12.73 5.74
C ARG A 327 -12.14 -11.75 4.78
N VAL A 328 -12.15 -10.48 5.14
CA VAL A 328 -11.52 -9.36 4.44
C VAL A 328 -10.69 -8.60 5.47
N CYS A 329 -9.45 -8.26 5.13
CA CYS A 329 -8.71 -7.26 5.88
C CYS A 329 -9.29 -5.89 5.54
N VAL A 330 -9.96 -5.29 6.52
CA VAL A 330 -10.59 -3.97 6.40
C VAL A 330 -9.50 -2.90 6.31
#